data_AF-Q4MZS7-F1
#
_entry.id   AF-Q4MZS7-F1
#
_cell.length_a   1.000
_cell.length_b   1.000
_cell.length_c   1.000
_cell.angle_alpha   90.00
_cell.angle_beta   90.00
_cell.angle_gamma   90.00
#
_symmetry.space_group_name_H-M   'P 1'
#
loop_
_entity.id
_entity.type
_entity.pdbx_description
1 polymer ?
#
loop_
_entity_poly.entity_id
_entity_poly.type
_entity_poly.pdbx_seq_one_letter_code
_entity_poly.pdbx_strand_id
1 'polypeptide(L)'
;MKKNSIEEKRMKLYKLMDDEGGFYNKKEFEQLARKCLIQPMAIKDSMNFLLNENLILSEKAGISTVYWVPKINETVVLTKKKDQLIDEKEKLIEKKKSLEIESNNLKEELKGINVS
;
A
#
# COMPACT_ATOMS: atom_id res chain seq x y z
N MET A 1 17.97 29.84 -7.03
CA MET A 1 17.92 28.36 -6.88
C MET A 1 16.50 27.97 -6.50
N LYS A 2 15.79 27.18 -7.31
CA LYS A 2 14.51 26.60 -6.88
C LYS A 2 14.79 25.68 -5.68
N LYS A 3 14.22 25.99 -4.52
CA LYS A 3 14.15 25.03 -3.41
C LYS A 3 13.29 23.87 -3.91
N ASN A 4 13.92 22.76 -4.27
CA ASN A 4 13.14 21.56 -4.57
C ASN A 4 12.33 21.20 -3.31
N SER A 5 11.04 20.93 -3.49
CA SER A 5 10.16 20.55 -2.38
C SER A 5 10.65 19.26 -1.73
N ILE A 6 10.21 18.98 -0.50
CA ILE A 6 10.55 17.70 0.14
C ILE A 6 10.02 16.50 -0.66
N GLU A 7 8.89 16.68 -1.33
CA GLU A 7 8.25 15.67 -2.18
C GLU A 7 9.10 15.37 -3.42
N GLU A 8 9.59 16.39 -4.12
CA GLU A 8 10.50 16.20 -5.27
C GLU A 8 11.79 15.48 -4.86
N LYS A 9 12.30 15.74 -3.65
CA LYS A 9 13.49 15.05 -3.13
C LYS A 9 13.21 13.59 -2.80
N ARG A 10 12.03 13.27 -2.26
CA ARG A 10 11.58 11.89 -2.02
C ARG A 10 11.48 11.12 -3.33
N MET A 11 10.92 11.74 -4.37
CA MET A 11 10.81 11.11 -5.69
C MET A 11 12.17 10.90 -6.35
N LYS A 12 13.12 11.82 -6.15
CA LYS A 12 14.52 11.61 -6.57
C LYS A 12 15.19 10.45 -5.85
N LEU A 13 14.94 10.29 -4.55
CA LEU A 13 15.45 9.15 -3.78
C LEU A 13 14.87 7.83 -4.28
N TYR A 14 13.54 7.77 -4.47
CA TYR A 14 12.88 6.61 -5.06
C TYR A 14 13.48 6.25 -6.42
N LYS A 15 13.57 7.22 -7.34
CA LYS A 15 14.12 7.00 -8.67
C LYS A 15 15.58 6.51 -8.62
N LEU A 16 16.39 7.07 -7.73
CA LEU A 16 17.77 6.62 -7.55
C LEU A 16 17.84 5.15 -7.10
N MET A 17 17.01 4.76 -6.14
CA MET A 17 16.94 3.37 -5.68
C MET A 17 16.41 2.42 -6.77
N ASP A 18 15.47 2.87 -7.59
CA ASP A 18 14.93 2.08 -8.70
C ASP A 18 15.97 1.91 -9.81
N ASP A 19 16.63 3.00 -10.22
CA ASP A 19 17.66 2.99 -11.26
C ASP A 19 18.86 2.11 -10.85
N GLU A 20 19.29 2.18 -9.59
CA GLU A 20 20.37 1.33 -9.05
C GLU A 20 19.94 -0.13 -8.85
N GLY A 21 18.66 -0.39 -8.54
CA GLY A 21 18.11 -1.75 -8.46
C GLY A 21 18.70 -2.61 -7.34
N GLY A 22 18.91 -2.04 -6.14
CA GLY A 22 19.57 -2.71 -5.02
C GLY A 22 18.71 -2.95 -3.77
N PHE A 23 19.30 -3.65 -2.81
CA PHE A 23 18.82 -3.78 -1.44
C PHE A 23 19.65 -2.89 -0.52
N TYR A 24 18.98 -2.16 0.36
CA TYR A 24 19.60 -1.16 1.21
C TYR A 24 19.27 -1.42 2.66
N ASN A 25 20.27 -1.45 3.53
CA ASN A 25 20.02 -1.34 4.97
C ASN A 25 19.70 0.11 5.35
N LYS A 26 19.34 0.33 6.62
CA LYS A 26 19.01 1.67 7.13
C LYS A 26 20.11 2.72 6.89
N LYS A 27 21.39 2.36 7.07
CA LYS A 27 22.51 3.30 6.89
C LYS A 27 22.71 3.66 5.42
N GLU A 28 22.60 2.68 4.53
CA GLU A 28 22.70 2.89 3.07
C GLU A 28 21.55 3.78 2.58
N PHE A 29 20.31 3.53 3.05
CA PHE A 29 19.19 4.40 2.76
C PHE A 29 19.44 5.85 3.21
N GLU A 30 19.96 6.05 4.43
CA GLU A 30 20.31 7.39 4.94
C GLU A 30 21.43 8.06 4.12
N GLN A 31 22.36 7.29 3.54
CA GLN A 31 23.37 7.83 2.62
C GLN A 31 22.75 8.28 1.30
N LEU A 32 21.87 7.46 0.71
CA LEU A 32 21.15 7.83 -0.51
C LEU A 32 20.26 9.05 -0.31
N ALA A 33 19.52 9.12 0.80
CA ALA A 33 18.67 10.26 1.12
C ALA A 33 19.47 11.58 1.21
N ARG A 34 20.69 11.51 1.77
CA ARG A 34 21.62 12.65 1.80
C ARG A 34 22.11 13.05 0.41
N LYS A 35 22.39 12.10 -0.49
CA LYS A 35 22.68 12.39 -1.91
C LYS A 35 21.52 13.12 -2.60
N CYS A 36 20.28 12.85 -2.18
CA CYS A 36 19.08 13.54 -2.67
C CYS A 36 18.76 14.85 -1.93
N LEU A 37 19.68 15.38 -1.12
CA LEU A 37 19.54 16.63 -0.35
C LEU A 37 18.36 16.63 0.64
N ILE A 38 17.99 15.44 1.15
CA ILE A 38 17.06 15.29 2.26
C ILE A 38 17.82 15.53 3.57
N GLN A 39 17.30 16.42 4.40
CA GLN A 39 17.93 16.75 5.69
C GLN A 39 17.83 15.56 6.64
N PRO A 40 18.83 15.30 7.51
CA PRO A 40 18.83 14.16 8.42
C PRO A 40 17.54 13.97 9.22
N MET A 41 16.99 15.08 9.73
CA MET A 41 15.72 15.08 10.49
C MET A 41 14.52 14.61 9.67
N ALA A 42 14.54 14.80 8.34
CA ALA A 42 13.45 14.44 7.44
C ALA A 42 13.64 13.07 6.77
N ILE A 43 14.75 12.36 7.02
CA ILE A 43 15.00 11.06 6.38
C ILE A 43 14.00 10.01 6.86
N LYS A 44 13.73 9.95 8.18
CA LYS A 44 12.77 9.00 8.74
C LYS A 44 11.37 9.21 8.18
N ASP A 45 10.92 10.46 8.11
CA ASP A 45 9.60 10.79 7.54
C ASP A 45 9.53 10.50 6.05
N SER A 46 10.65 10.71 5.33
CA SER A 46 10.75 10.37 3.91
C SER A 46 10.73 8.86 3.68
N MET A 47 11.39 8.08 4.52
CA MET A 47 11.34 6.62 4.49
C MET A 47 9.92 6.11 4.75
N ASN A 48 9.28 6.61 5.81
CA ASN A 48 7.90 6.23 6.14
C ASN A 48 6.93 6.61 5.02
N PHE A 49 7.10 7.78 4.40
CA PHE A 49 6.31 8.18 3.25
C PHE A 49 6.45 7.17 2.10
N LEU A 50 7.69 6.82 1.71
CA LEU A 50 7.91 5.87 0.60
C LEU A 50 7.35 4.46 0.91
N LEU A 51 7.40 4.02 2.18
CA LEU A 51 6.81 2.76 2.61
C LEU A 51 5.28 2.81 2.56
N ASN A 52 4.68 3.88 3.07
CA ASN A 52 3.22 4.05 3.12
C ASN A 52 2.61 4.14 1.71
N GLU A 53 3.31 4.81 0.79
CA GLU A 53 2.92 4.89 -0.63
C GLU A 53 3.25 3.60 -1.42
N ASN A 54 3.78 2.56 -0.77
CA ASN A 54 4.21 1.30 -1.38
C ASN A 54 5.24 1.47 -2.52
N LEU A 55 6.00 2.57 -2.52
CA LEU A 55 7.05 2.84 -3.50
C LEU A 55 8.32 2.06 -3.18
N ILE A 56 8.56 1.75 -1.91
CA ILE A 56 9.61 0.83 -1.47
C ILE A 56 9.01 -0.23 -0.55
N LEU A 57 9.62 -1.41 -0.52
CA LEU A 57 9.30 -2.46 0.44
C LEU A 57 10.36 -2.51 1.54
N SER A 58 9.97 -3.11 2.66
CA SER A 58 10.90 -3.42 3.73
C SER A 58 10.63 -4.80 4.32
N GLU A 59 11.70 -5.50 4.70
CA GLU A 59 11.63 -6.77 5.40
C GLU A 59 12.70 -6.85 6.47
N LYS A 60 12.36 -7.49 7.59
CA LYS A 60 13.30 -7.72 8.69
C LYS A 60 14.07 -9.02 8.42
N ALA A 61 15.34 -8.88 8.08
CA ALA A 61 16.27 -9.99 7.89
C ALA A 61 17.21 -10.09 9.13
N GLY A 62 16.87 -10.97 10.06
CA GLY A 62 17.58 -11.12 11.32
C GLY A 62 17.52 -9.86 12.19
N ILE A 63 18.66 -9.22 12.42
CA ILE A 63 18.77 -7.99 13.23
C ILE A 63 18.61 -6.70 12.42
N SER A 64 18.58 -6.78 11.09
CA SER A 64 18.53 -5.61 10.22
C SER A 64 17.23 -5.57 9.42
N THR A 65 16.76 -4.36 9.13
CA THR A 65 15.71 -4.14 8.12
C THR A 65 16.36 -3.79 6.81
N VAL A 66 15.94 -4.49 5.76
CA VAL A 66 16.35 -4.27 4.38
C VAL A 66 15.21 -3.56 3.65
N TYR A 67 15.57 -2.60 2.81
CA TYR A 67 14.67 -1.76 2.03
C TYR A 67 15.03 -1.89 0.54
N TRP A 68 14.04 -1.99 -0.34
CA TRP A 68 14.29 -2.05 -1.79
C TRP A 68 13.12 -1.46 -2.57
N VAL A 69 13.40 -0.97 -3.77
CA VAL A 69 12.33 -0.69 -4.73
C VAL A 69 11.88 -2.03 -5.30
N PRO A 70 10.60 -2.39 -5.16
CA PRO A 70 10.13 -3.62 -5.74
C PRO A 70 10.20 -3.46 -7.27
N LYS A 71 11.07 -4.25 -7.92
CA LYS A 71 11.10 -4.45 -9.38
C LYS A 71 9.85 -5.23 -9.75
N ILE A 72 8.72 -4.54 -9.69
CA ILE A 72 7.43 -5.10 -10.04
C ILE A 72 7.42 -5.09 -11.55
N ASN A 73 7.46 -6.28 -12.15
CA ASN A 73 6.80 -6.44 -13.44
C ASN A 73 5.35 -6.03 -13.16
N GLU A 74 4.88 -4.89 -13.68
CA GLU A 74 3.60 -4.23 -13.37
C GLU A 74 2.44 -5.23 -13.15
N THR A 75 2.47 -6.30 -13.93
CA THR A 75 1.70 -7.55 -13.83
C THR A 75 1.55 -8.15 -12.44
N VAL A 76 2.57 -8.22 -11.59
CA VAL A 76 2.53 -8.90 -10.29
C VAL A 76 1.75 -8.10 -9.25
N VAL A 77 1.91 -6.76 -9.23
CA VAL A 77 1.10 -5.90 -8.36
C VAL A 77 -0.33 -5.80 -8.86
N LEU A 78 -0.52 -5.68 -10.17
CA LEU A 78 -1.86 -5.74 -10.75
C LEU A 78 -2.55 -7.08 -10.44
N THR A 79 -1.82 -8.19 -10.48
CA THR A 79 -2.35 -9.51 -10.10
C THR A 79 -2.72 -9.55 -8.62
N LYS A 80 -1.83 -9.15 -7.70
CA LYS A 80 -2.16 -9.11 -6.26
C LYS A 80 -3.35 -8.20 -5.95
N LYS A 81 -3.43 -7.03 -6.60
CA LYS A 81 -4.56 -6.10 -6.41
C LYS A 81 -5.85 -6.68 -6.98
N LYS A 82 -5.78 -7.34 -8.14
CA LYS A 82 -6.90 -8.07 -8.74
C LYS A 82 -7.41 -9.16 -7.79
N ASP A 83 -6.52 -9.97 -7.21
CA ASP A 83 -6.89 -11.06 -6.31
C ASP A 83 -7.59 -10.50 -5.04
N GLN A 84 -7.05 -9.43 -4.46
CA GLN A 84 -7.71 -8.74 -3.33
C GLN A 84 -9.11 -8.22 -3.67
N LEU A 85 -9.27 -7.63 -4.85
CA LEU A 85 -10.57 -7.11 -5.31
C LEU A 85 -11.56 -8.25 -5.61
N ILE A 86 -11.09 -9.41 -6.05
CA ILE A 86 -11.91 -10.61 -6.23
C ILE A 86 -12.42 -11.11 -4.88
N ASP A 87 -11.53 -11.27 -3.89
CA ASP A 87 -11.90 -11.70 -2.53
C ASP A 87 -12.93 -10.75 -1.88
N GLU A 88 -12.72 -9.44 -2.03
CA GLU A 88 -13.64 -8.43 -1.50
C GLU A 88 -15.01 -8.48 -2.21
N LYS A 89 -15.01 -8.64 -3.54
CA LYS A 89 -16.23 -8.80 -4.32
C LYS A 89 -17.01 -10.05 -3.89
N GLU A 90 -16.35 -11.17 -3.64
CA GLU A 90 -17.00 -12.41 -3.19
C GLU A 90 -17.65 -12.23 -1.82
N LYS A 91 -16.95 -11.61 -0.86
CA LYS A 91 -17.51 -11.28 0.46
C LYS A 91 -18.72 -10.36 0.36
N LEU A 92 -18.69 -9.37 -0.53
CA LEU A 92 -19.82 -8.47 -0.77
C LEU A 92 -21.01 -9.19 -1.40
N ILE A 93 -20.78 -10.13 -2.33
CA ILE A 93 -21.84 -10.95 -2.91
C ILE A 93 -22.51 -11.82 -1.86
N GLU A 94 -21.73 -12.45 -0.99
CA GLU A 94 -22.25 -13.31 0.07
C GLU A 94 -23.07 -12.50 1.08
N LYS A 95 -22.56 -11.34 1.51
CA LYS A 95 -23.29 -10.42 2.37
C LYS A 95 -24.58 -9.89 1.72
N LYS A 96 -24.55 -9.62 0.41
CA LYS A 96 -25.75 -9.20 -0.31
C LYS A 96 -26.81 -10.30 -0.29
N LYS A 97 -26.43 -11.56 -0.54
CA LYS A 97 -27.36 -12.69 -0.49
C LYS A 97 -27.99 -12.87 0.89
N SER A 98 -27.19 -12.79 1.96
CA SER A 98 -27.73 -12.91 3.32
C SER A 98 -28.75 -11.80 3.65
N LEU A 99 -28.46 -10.56 3.24
CA LEU A 99 -29.37 -9.43 3.43
C LEU A 99 -30.66 -9.56 2.58
N GLU A 100 -30.57 -10.12 1.37
CA GLU A 100 -31.75 -10.38 0.53
C GLU A 100 -32.67 -11.44 1.17
N ILE A 101 -32.09 -12.50 1.75
CA ILE A 101 -32.86 -13.52 2.48
C ILE A 101 -33.55 -12.89 3.69
N GLU A 102 -32.82 -12.12 4.50
CA GLU A 102 -33.37 -11.44 5.67
C GLU A 102 -34.50 -10.46 5.28
N SER A 103 -34.29 -9.67 4.23
CA SER A 103 -35.32 -8.74 3.72
C SER A 103 -36.58 -9.46 3.25
N ASN A 104 -36.44 -10.63 2.63
CA ASN A 104 -37.59 -11.42 2.19
C ASN A 104 -38.35 -12.04 3.37
N ASN A 105 -37.64 -12.60 4.36
CA ASN A 105 -38.26 -13.13 5.57
C ASN A 105 -39.07 -12.06 6.31
N LEU A 106 -38.50 -10.86 6.50
CA LEU A 106 -39.20 -9.73 7.12
C LEU A 106 -40.44 -9.28 6.32
N LYS A 107 -40.40 -9.34 4.99
CA LYS A 107 -41.58 -9.04 4.15
C LYS A 107 -42.68 -10.08 4.29
N GLU A 108 -42.33 -11.36 4.47
CA GLU A 108 -43.31 -12.41 4.71
C GLU A 108 -43.93 -12.30 6.11
N GLU A 109 -43.13 -11.98 7.13
CA GLU A 109 -43.64 -11.69 8.49
C GLU A 109 -44.63 -10.52 8.50
N LEU A 110 -44.32 -9.43 7.79
CA LEU A 110 -45.23 -8.28 7.67
C LEU A 110 -46.52 -8.63 6.92
N LYS A 111 -46.47 -9.51 5.92
CA LYS A 111 -47.68 -10.00 5.23
C LYS A 111 -48.53 -10.88 6.15
N GLY A 112 -47.92 -11.66 7.04
CA GLY A 112 -48.64 -12.47 8.03
C GLY A 112 -49.36 -11.65 9.11
N ILE A 113 -48.80 -10.50 9.50
CA ILE A 113 -49.37 -9.62 10.54
C ILE A 113 -50.59 -8.82 10.03
N ASN A 114 -50.68 -8.53 8.73
CA ASN A 114 -51.74 -7.68 8.16
C ASN A 114 -53.05 -8.44 7.82
N VAL A 115 -53.18 -9.72 8.16
CA VAL A 115 -54.34 -10.58 7.84
C VAL A 115 -55.04 -11.10 9.12
N SER A 116 -54.86 -10.44 10.26
CA SER A 116 -55.58 -10.70 11.52
C SER A 116 -56.18 -9.41 12.06
#